data_AF-A0A1V5UG35-F1
#
_entry.id   AF-A0A1V5UG35-F1
#
_cell.length_a   1.000
_cell.length_b   1.000
_cell.length_c   1.000
_cell.angle_alpha   90.00
_cell.angle_beta   90.00
_cell.angle_gamma   90.00
#
_symmetry.space_group_name_H-M   'P 1'
#
loop_
_entity.id
_entity.type
_entity.pdbx_description
1 polymer ?
#
loop_
_entity_poly.entity_id
_entity_poly.type
_entity_poly.pdbx_seq_one_letter_code
_entity_poly.pdbx_strand_id
1 'polypeptide(L)'
;MDVVELTRNAGLTLPEGWQANQLKAEHPTQTYDAFVDAKLSEAARPLSMPFNVAKGNSSSYNYASGRLDFQSYFKKIYAERGEIERLILNRLLEVFEQIDRIAFPDDYKHEAEILHSWMWDGFEHVDPVKEASAQEKRLNNYTTTLAEECARDGKDYESVLRQRKREFDIMKRLKLPLPGANTQQTAPAAPEEDEDGPENNKEE
;
A
#
# COMPACT_ATOMS: atom_id res chain seq x y z
N MET A 1 8.17 38.26 -49.85
CA MET A 1 8.82 37.04 -49.33
C MET A 1 7.96 35.89 -49.78
N ASP A 2 8.49 35.03 -50.64
CA ASP A 2 7.76 33.85 -51.11
C ASP A 2 7.76 32.80 -50.00
N VAL A 3 6.57 32.31 -49.66
CA VAL A 3 6.35 31.24 -48.68
C VAL A 3 6.24 29.94 -49.46
N VAL A 4 7.07 28.96 -49.13
CA VAL A 4 7.02 27.63 -49.73
C VAL A 4 6.32 26.69 -48.74
N GLU A 5 5.18 26.13 -49.15
CA GLU A 5 4.49 25.10 -48.36
C GLU A 5 5.22 23.76 -48.48
N LEU A 6 5.58 23.16 -47.35
CA LEU A 6 6.31 21.89 -47.27
C LEU A 6 5.39 20.80 -46.74
N THR A 7 5.30 19.69 -47.48
CA THR A 7 4.62 18.47 -47.04
C THR A 7 5.60 17.53 -46.34
N ARG A 8 5.12 16.78 -45.34
CA ARG A 8 5.94 15.86 -44.54
C ARG A 8 6.53 14.77 -45.44
N ASN A 9 7.82 14.48 -45.29
CA ASN A 9 8.60 13.51 -46.09
C ASN A 9 8.89 13.89 -47.56
N ALA A 10 8.70 15.16 -47.95
CA ALA A 10 9.13 15.63 -49.26
C ALA A 10 10.66 15.87 -49.31
N GLY A 11 11.29 15.50 -50.43
CA GLY A 11 12.69 15.85 -50.71
C GLY A 11 12.80 17.33 -51.09
N LEU A 12 13.72 18.05 -50.43
CA LEU A 12 13.96 19.48 -50.69
C LEU A 12 15.22 19.65 -51.54
N THR A 13 15.09 20.21 -52.74
CA THR A 13 16.23 20.62 -53.58
C THR A 13 16.52 22.09 -53.38
N LEU A 14 17.78 22.42 -53.06
CA LEU A 14 18.22 23.78 -52.78
C LEU A 14 19.24 24.24 -53.84
N PRO A 15 19.28 25.54 -54.18
CA PRO A 15 20.32 26.09 -55.04
C PRO A 15 21.73 25.89 -54.47
N GLU A 16 22.73 25.91 -55.35
CA GLU A 16 24.14 25.77 -54.95
C GLU A 16 24.53 26.83 -53.90
N GLY A 17 25.13 26.37 -52.80
CA GLY A 17 25.53 27.21 -51.66
C GLY A 17 24.45 27.43 -50.58
N TRP A 18 23.22 26.94 -50.77
CA TRP A 18 22.16 27.06 -49.77
C TRP A 18 22.13 25.83 -48.84
N GLN A 19 22.21 26.06 -47.54
CA GLN A 19 22.04 25.04 -46.51
C GLN A 19 20.68 25.21 -45.84
N ALA A 20 19.78 24.24 -46.01
CA ALA A 20 18.56 24.19 -45.21
C ALA A 20 18.92 23.74 -43.80
N ASN A 21 18.80 24.65 -42.85
CA ASN A 21 18.83 24.29 -41.44
C ASN A 21 17.42 23.89 -41.01
N GLN A 22 17.26 22.64 -40.59
CA GLN A 22 16.03 22.22 -39.94
C GLN A 22 15.84 23.06 -38.67
N LEU A 23 14.64 23.62 -38.51
CA LEU A 23 14.26 24.32 -37.29
C LEU A 23 14.40 23.33 -36.13
N LYS A 24 15.50 23.43 -35.38
CA LYS A 24 15.72 22.63 -34.18
C LYS A 24 14.72 23.12 -33.14
N ALA A 25 13.60 22.41 -33.00
CA ALA A 25 12.74 22.59 -31.84
C ALA A 25 13.54 22.09 -30.63
N GLU A 26 14.24 23.01 -29.96
CA GLU A 26 15.24 22.60 -28.97
C GLU A 26 14.56 21.94 -27.76
N HIS A 27 13.39 22.38 -27.28
CA HIS A 27 12.66 21.70 -26.18
C HIS A 27 11.16 22.11 -26.12
N PRO A 28 10.24 21.24 -25.63
CA PRO A 28 10.31 19.79 -25.46
C PRO A 28 9.98 19.05 -26.78
N THR A 29 10.68 17.95 -27.04
CA THR A 29 10.38 17.04 -28.16
C THR A 29 9.31 16.02 -27.76
N GLN A 30 8.71 15.35 -28.74
CA GLN A 30 7.71 14.28 -28.50
C GLN A 30 8.24 13.10 -27.66
N THR A 31 9.56 13.03 -27.43
CA THR A 31 10.22 11.95 -26.67
C THR A 31 10.52 12.31 -25.21
N TYR A 32 10.18 13.51 -24.77
CA TYR A 32 10.50 13.99 -23.42
C TYR A 32 9.91 13.07 -22.33
N ASP A 33 8.63 12.72 -22.43
CA ASP A 33 7.95 11.90 -21.43
C ASP A 33 8.57 10.50 -21.32
N ALA A 34 8.88 9.86 -22.45
CA ALA A 34 9.54 8.57 -22.48
C ALA A 34 10.94 8.60 -21.82
N PHE A 35 11.67 9.71 -21.99
CA PHE A 35 12.96 9.89 -21.33
C PHE A 35 12.80 10.04 -19.81
N VAL A 36 11.86 10.86 -19.33
CA VAL A 36 11.58 11.04 -17.90
C VAL A 36 11.12 9.72 -17.27
N ASP A 37 10.24 9.00 -17.94
CA ASP A 37 9.74 7.69 -17.50
C ASP A 37 10.87 6.66 -17.36
N ALA A 38 11.79 6.62 -18.34
CA ALA A 38 12.96 5.74 -18.27
C ALA A 38 13.87 6.09 -17.09
N LYS A 39 14.11 7.38 -16.84
CA LYS A 39 14.95 7.84 -15.72
C LYS A 39 14.31 7.54 -14.37
N LEU A 40 13.00 7.71 -14.24
CA LEU A 40 12.27 7.36 -13.03
C LEU A 40 12.32 5.85 -12.77
N SER A 41 12.14 5.02 -13.81
CA SER A 41 12.25 3.56 -13.69
C SER A 41 13.65 3.11 -13.25
N GLU A 42 14.71 3.72 -13.81
CA GLU A 42 16.09 3.47 -13.39
C GLU A 42 16.34 3.83 -11.92
N ALA A 43 15.81 4.97 -11.46
CA ALA A 43 15.95 5.42 -10.07
C ALA A 43 15.15 4.57 -9.08
N ALA A 44 13.99 4.05 -9.47
CA ALA A 44 13.11 3.24 -8.63
C ALA A 44 13.60 1.79 -8.46
N ARG A 45 14.30 1.25 -9.46
CA ARG A 45 14.81 -0.13 -9.47
C ARG A 45 15.64 -0.52 -8.23
N PRO A 46 16.64 0.24 -7.75
CA PRO A 46 17.38 -0.12 -6.54
C PRO A 46 16.53 -0.12 -5.26
N LEU A 47 15.38 0.56 -5.27
CA LEU A 47 14.43 0.57 -4.15
C LEU A 47 13.39 -0.55 -4.26
N SER A 48 13.52 -1.46 -5.24
CA SER A 48 12.52 -2.48 -5.57
C SER A 48 11.10 -1.90 -5.68
N MET A 49 11.00 -0.67 -6.16
CA MET A 49 9.75 0.05 -6.32
C MET A 49 9.29 -0.08 -7.77
N PRO A 50 8.12 -0.68 -8.05
CA PRO A 50 7.58 -0.77 -9.40
C PRO A 50 7.27 0.61 -9.98
N PHE A 51 7.32 0.70 -11.31
CA PHE A 51 7.18 1.98 -12.00
C PHE A 51 5.82 2.66 -11.73
N ASN A 52 4.73 1.90 -11.63
CA ASN A 52 3.41 2.44 -11.28
C ASN A 52 3.45 3.21 -9.95
N VAL A 53 4.06 2.61 -8.94
CA VAL A 53 4.21 3.18 -7.60
C VAL A 53 5.14 4.39 -7.62
N ALA A 54 6.28 4.28 -8.32
CA ALA A 54 7.25 5.37 -8.44
C ALA A 54 6.70 6.59 -9.18
N LYS A 55 5.94 6.37 -10.25
CA LYS A 55 5.30 7.42 -11.05
C LYS A 55 4.04 7.97 -10.40
N GLY A 56 3.38 7.19 -9.55
CA GLY A 56 2.08 7.55 -8.96
C GLY A 56 0.99 7.69 -10.02
N ASN A 57 1.09 6.97 -11.13
CA ASN A 57 0.15 7.06 -12.24
C ASN A 57 -0.20 5.67 -12.80
N SER A 58 -1.45 5.27 -12.59
CA SER A 58 -2.00 4.00 -13.06
C SER A 58 -2.73 4.10 -14.42
N SER A 59 -2.59 5.19 -15.18
CA SER A 59 -3.37 5.41 -16.42
C SER A 59 -3.19 4.34 -17.49
N SER A 60 -2.04 3.65 -17.50
CA SER A 60 -1.73 2.56 -18.43
C SER A 60 -1.91 1.16 -17.82
N TYR A 61 -2.50 1.07 -16.63
CA TYR A 61 -2.67 -0.15 -15.86
C TYR A 61 -4.14 -0.51 -15.74
N ASN A 62 -4.44 -1.79 -15.83
CA ASN A 62 -5.71 -2.33 -15.32
C ASN A 62 -5.57 -2.67 -13.83
N TYR A 63 -6.69 -3.03 -13.18
CA TYR A 63 -6.69 -3.31 -11.76
C TYR A 63 -5.74 -4.46 -11.37
N ALA A 64 -5.76 -5.58 -12.12
CA ALA A 64 -4.91 -6.74 -11.85
C ALA A 64 -3.40 -6.41 -11.92
N SER A 65 -2.97 -5.69 -12.96
CA SER A 65 -1.57 -5.27 -13.13
C SER A 65 -1.16 -4.24 -12.07
N GLY A 66 -2.03 -3.30 -11.73
CA GLY A 66 -1.81 -2.37 -10.61
C GLY A 66 -1.62 -3.12 -9.29
N ARG A 67 -2.52 -4.06 -8.98
CA ARG A 67 -2.45 -4.88 -7.77
C ARG A 67 -1.15 -5.69 -7.69
N LEU A 68 -0.70 -6.27 -8.80
CA LEU A 68 0.56 -7.02 -8.85
C LEU A 68 1.78 -6.15 -8.48
N ASP A 69 1.83 -4.91 -9.00
CA ASP A 69 2.89 -3.95 -8.69
C ASP A 69 2.86 -3.59 -7.19
N PHE A 70 1.71 -3.20 -6.65
CA PHE A 70 1.59 -2.87 -5.23
C PHE A 70 1.92 -4.06 -4.32
N GLN A 71 1.50 -5.29 -4.66
CA GLN A 71 1.85 -6.49 -3.91
C GLN A 71 3.37 -6.74 -3.84
N SER A 72 4.08 -6.53 -4.94
CA SER A 72 5.54 -6.67 -4.98
C SER A 72 6.22 -5.60 -4.11
N TYR A 73 5.71 -4.37 -4.16
CA TYR A 73 6.19 -3.27 -3.32
C TYR A 73 5.92 -3.50 -1.83
N PHE A 74 4.73 -4.01 -1.48
CA PHE A 74 4.38 -4.33 -0.09
C PHE A 74 5.29 -5.40 0.51
N LYS A 75 5.69 -6.42 -0.28
CA LYS A 75 6.71 -7.41 0.16
C LYS A 75 8.05 -6.76 0.49
N LYS A 76 8.48 -5.76 -0.29
CA LYS A 76 9.67 -4.98 0.03
C LYS A 76 9.50 -4.18 1.33
N ILE A 77 8.35 -3.54 1.55
CA ILE A 77 8.06 -2.83 2.81
C ILE A 77 8.11 -3.78 4.00
N TYR A 78 7.54 -5.00 3.88
CA TYR A 78 7.64 -6.01 4.93
C TYR A 78 9.09 -6.38 5.26
N ALA A 79 9.95 -6.55 4.24
CA ALA A 79 11.37 -6.81 4.46
C ALA A 79 12.07 -5.64 5.17
N GLU A 80 11.82 -4.40 4.74
CA GLU A 80 12.36 -3.20 5.39
C GLU A 80 11.91 -3.05 6.83
N ARG A 81 10.63 -3.34 7.14
CA ARG A 81 10.12 -3.36 8.52
C ARG A 81 10.92 -4.34 9.37
N GLY A 82 11.17 -5.56 8.89
CA GLY A 82 11.99 -6.54 9.59
C GLY A 82 13.45 -6.08 9.78
N GLU A 83 14.03 -5.37 8.81
CA GLU A 83 15.35 -4.76 8.98
C GLU A 83 15.35 -3.65 10.03
N ILE A 84 14.33 -2.78 10.05
CA ILE A 84 14.15 -1.73 11.05
C ILE A 84 13.98 -2.34 12.44
N GLU A 85 13.17 -3.38 12.58
CA GLU A 85 13.00 -4.11 13.83
C GLU A 85 14.34 -4.62 14.35
N ARG A 86 15.10 -5.33 13.51
CA ARG A 86 16.36 -5.96 13.89
C ARG A 86 17.47 -4.94 14.17
N LEU A 87 17.59 -3.91 13.34
CA LEU A 87 18.72 -2.98 13.38
C LEU A 87 18.51 -1.81 14.33
N ILE A 88 17.25 -1.42 14.56
CA ILE A 88 16.90 -0.20 15.30
C ILE A 88 16.03 -0.54 16.51
N LEU A 89 14.83 -1.08 16.28
CA LEU A 89 13.81 -1.15 17.33
C LEU A 89 14.18 -2.13 18.45
N ASN A 90 14.71 -3.31 18.12
CA ASN A 90 15.12 -4.30 19.12
C ASN A 90 16.26 -3.76 20.01
N ARG A 91 17.21 -3.04 19.42
CA ARG A 91 18.32 -2.43 20.18
C ARG A 91 17.83 -1.31 21.08
N LEU A 92 16.87 -0.53 20.59
CA LEU A 92 16.25 0.53 21.39
C LEU A 92 15.46 -0.05 22.57
N LEU A 93 14.69 -1.11 22.32
CA LEU A 93 13.94 -1.82 23.34
C LEU A 93 14.88 -2.43 24.39
N GLU A 94 15.98 -3.06 23.98
CA GLU A 94 16.97 -3.62 24.91
C GLU A 94 17.54 -2.56 25.86
N VAL A 95 17.89 -1.37 25.34
CA VAL A 95 18.37 -0.26 26.17
C VAL A 95 17.28 0.22 27.13
N PHE A 96 16.04 0.32 26.67
CA PHE A 96 14.91 0.70 27.52
C PHE A 96 14.68 -0.34 28.63
N GLU A 97 14.67 -1.62 28.30
CA GLU A 97 14.53 -2.72 29.26
C GLU A 97 15.64 -2.74 30.29
N GLN A 98 16.89 -2.47 29.90
CA GLN A 98 18.00 -2.40 30.87
C GLN A 98 17.76 -1.33 31.92
N ILE A 99 17.24 -0.17 31.53
CA ILE A 99 16.88 0.92 32.45
C ILE A 99 15.69 0.52 33.31
N ASP A 100 14.66 -0.07 32.70
CA ASP A 100 13.42 -0.45 33.37
C ASP A 100 13.65 -1.56 34.41
N ARG A 101 14.49 -2.56 34.11
CA ARG A 101 14.91 -3.62 35.04
C ARG A 101 15.62 -3.09 36.28
N ILE A 102 16.34 -1.97 36.17
CA ILE A 102 16.99 -1.31 37.32
C ILE A 102 15.94 -0.60 38.17
N ALA A 103 14.96 0.04 37.54
CA ALA A 103 13.91 0.79 38.23
C ALA A 103 12.86 -0.11 38.89
N PHE A 104 12.49 -1.21 38.24
CA PHE A 104 11.43 -2.13 38.65
C PHE A 104 11.91 -3.60 38.63
N PRO A 105 12.91 -3.97 39.43
CA PRO A 105 13.50 -5.31 39.41
C PRO A 105 12.50 -6.43 39.74
N ASP A 106 11.42 -6.09 40.44
CA ASP A 106 10.37 -7.02 40.85
C ASP A 106 9.53 -7.55 39.67
N ASP A 107 9.35 -6.74 38.62
CA ASP A 107 8.55 -7.09 37.44
C ASP A 107 9.23 -8.17 36.58
N TYR A 108 10.54 -8.32 36.74
CA TYR A 108 11.38 -9.23 35.95
C TYR A 108 11.82 -10.49 36.70
N LYS A 109 11.32 -10.71 37.92
CA LYS A 109 11.77 -11.81 38.81
C LYS A 109 11.60 -13.21 38.22
N HIS A 110 10.63 -13.40 37.33
CA HIS A 110 10.19 -14.72 36.87
C HIS A 110 10.50 -14.97 35.38
N GLU A 111 10.89 -13.95 34.63
CA GLU A 111 11.14 -14.04 33.19
C GLU A 111 12.51 -13.42 32.84
N ALA A 112 13.44 -14.29 32.48
CA ALA A 112 14.77 -13.88 32.02
C ALA A 112 14.72 -13.21 30.64
N GLU A 113 13.76 -13.60 29.80
CA GLU A 113 13.59 -13.11 28.43
C GLU A 113 12.14 -12.69 28.23
N ILE A 114 11.93 -11.44 27.83
CA ILE A 114 10.61 -10.91 27.47
C ILE A 114 10.44 -11.12 25.98
N LEU A 115 9.41 -11.87 25.60
CA LEU A 115 9.03 -12.00 24.20
C LEU A 115 8.28 -10.74 23.77
N HIS A 116 8.75 -10.11 22.71
CA HIS A 116 8.10 -8.95 22.10
C HIS A 116 7.83 -9.16 20.61
N SER A 117 6.88 -8.41 20.09
CA SER A 117 6.61 -8.29 18.66
C SER A 117 6.27 -6.84 18.33
N TRP A 118 6.66 -6.42 17.13
CA TRP A 118 6.35 -5.08 16.64
C TRP A 118 5.06 -5.12 15.82
N MET A 119 4.14 -4.23 16.18
CA MET A 119 2.88 -4.06 15.48
C MET A 119 3.04 -2.96 14.43
N TRP A 120 2.87 -3.33 13.16
CA TRP A 120 2.89 -2.41 12.03
C TRP A 120 1.54 -2.35 11.35
N ASP A 121 1.20 -1.17 10.84
CA ASP A 121 0.01 -0.94 10.04
C ASP A 121 -0.03 -1.88 8.83
N GLY A 122 -1.23 -2.37 8.51
CA GLY A 122 -1.48 -3.27 7.40
C GLY A 122 -1.50 -2.56 6.05
N PHE A 123 -1.92 -3.30 5.03
CA PHE A 123 -2.25 -2.75 3.73
C PHE A 123 -3.74 -2.95 3.49
N GLU A 124 -4.43 -1.87 3.16
CA GLU A 124 -5.89 -1.86 2.96
C GLU A 124 -6.30 -2.68 1.75
N HIS A 125 -7.46 -3.32 1.83
CA HIS A 125 -8.10 -3.96 0.68
C HIS A 125 -8.99 -2.94 -0.06
N VAL A 126 -9.17 -3.11 -1.38
CA VAL A 126 -10.05 -2.22 -2.17
C VAL A 126 -11.52 -2.32 -1.75
N ASP A 127 -11.91 -3.50 -1.26
CA ASP A 127 -13.28 -3.84 -0.89
C ASP A 127 -13.36 -3.96 0.63
N PRO A 128 -13.94 -2.95 1.31
CA PRO A 128 -14.05 -2.94 2.77
C PRO A 128 -15.00 -4.01 3.31
N VAL A 129 -15.97 -4.48 2.51
CA VAL A 129 -16.91 -5.53 2.92
C VAL A 129 -16.20 -6.88 2.93
N LYS A 130 -15.41 -7.17 1.90
CA LYS A 130 -14.57 -8.38 1.85
C LYS A 130 -13.54 -8.37 2.97
N GLU A 131 -12.95 -7.21 3.28
CA GLU A 131 -12.01 -7.06 4.39
C GLU A 131 -12.64 -7.33 5.76
N ALA A 132 -13.77 -6.68 6.05
CA ALA A 132 -14.50 -6.89 7.30
C ALA A 132 -14.96 -8.36 7.46
N SER A 133 -15.47 -8.96 6.39
CA SER A 133 -15.88 -10.37 6.39
C SER A 133 -14.70 -11.31 6.61
N ALA A 134 -13.53 -11.00 6.04
CA ALA A 134 -12.33 -11.78 6.25
C ALA A 134 -11.80 -11.62 7.68
N GLN A 135 -11.84 -10.40 8.25
CA GLN A 135 -11.47 -10.14 9.64
C GLN A 135 -12.37 -10.92 10.62
N GLU A 136 -13.69 -10.89 10.42
CA GLU A 136 -14.64 -11.68 11.22
C GLU A 136 -14.31 -13.18 11.16
N LYS A 137 -14.09 -13.72 9.95
CA LYS A 137 -13.75 -15.14 9.77
C LYS A 137 -12.45 -15.51 10.48
N ARG A 138 -11.40 -14.67 10.38
CA ARG A 138 -10.09 -14.93 11.00
C ARG A 138 -10.12 -14.89 12.53
N LEU A 139 -10.91 -13.97 13.10
CA LEU A 139 -11.12 -13.92 14.54
C LEU A 139 -11.96 -15.10 15.04
N ASN A 140 -13.01 -15.48 14.29
CA ASN A 140 -13.90 -16.59 14.68
C ASN A 140 -13.23 -17.97 14.57
N ASN A 141 -12.32 -18.16 13.61
CA ASN A 141 -11.59 -19.42 13.43
C ASN A 141 -10.26 -19.46 14.18
N TYR A 142 -9.92 -18.41 14.95
CA TYR A 142 -8.68 -18.29 15.72
C TYR A 142 -7.39 -18.37 14.88
N THR A 143 -7.44 -17.99 13.60
CA THR A 143 -6.23 -17.89 12.76
C THR A 143 -5.47 -16.59 13.00
N THR A 144 -6.12 -15.58 13.57
CA THR A 144 -5.49 -14.33 14.01
C THR A 144 -5.97 -13.94 15.40
N THR A 145 -5.28 -12.96 15.99
CA THR A 145 -5.64 -12.37 17.29
C THR A 145 -6.22 -10.97 17.13
N LEU A 146 -6.93 -10.48 18.15
CA LEU A 146 -7.40 -9.09 18.18
C LEU A 146 -6.23 -8.10 18.10
N ALA A 147 -5.09 -8.43 18.71
CA ALA A 147 -3.87 -7.63 18.63
C ALA A 147 -3.41 -7.47 17.18
N GLU A 148 -3.33 -8.56 16.42
CA GLU A 148 -2.91 -8.53 15.02
C GLU A 148 -3.90 -7.79 14.13
N GLU A 149 -5.22 -7.98 14.33
CA GLU A 149 -6.23 -7.29 13.53
C GLU A 149 -6.29 -5.79 13.85
N CYS A 150 -6.16 -5.39 15.12
CA CYS A 150 -6.09 -3.97 15.49
C CYS A 150 -4.79 -3.33 15.02
N ALA A 151 -3.66 -4.05 15.07
CA ALA A 151 -2.37 -3.57 14.57
C ALA A 151 -2.44 -3.23 13.07
N ARG A 152 -3.17 -4.03 12.27
CA ARG A 152 -3.37 -3.72 10.84
C ARG A 152 -4.06 -2.37 10.61
N ASP A 153 -4.93 -1.95 11.51
CA ASP A 153 -5.59 -0.65 11.49
C ASP A 153 -4.76 0.47 12.16
N GLY A 154 -3.53 0.18 12.61
CA GLY A 154 -2.71 1.11 13.39
C GLY A 154 -3.27 1.41 14.79
N LYS A 155 -4.04 0.48 15.37
CA LYS A 155 -4.68 0.63 16.68
C LYS A 155 -4.08 -0.33 17.70
N ASP A 156 -3.95 0.16 18.93
CA ASP A 156 -3.68 -0.70 20.08
C ASP A 156 -4.97 -1.42 20.54
N TYR A 157 -4.89 -2.75 20.65
CA TYR A 157 -6.04 -3.58 20.98
C TYR A 157 -6.53 -3.34 22.42
N GLU A 158 -5.63 -3.04 23.37
CA GLU A 158 -6.03 -2.75 24.74
C GLU A 158 -6.85 -1.46 24.82
N SER A 159 -6.41 -0.43 24.11
CA SER A 159 -7.11 0.84 23.97
C SER A 159 -8.50 0.62 23.37
N VAL A 160 -8.61 -0.22 22.32
CA VAL A 160 -9.89 -0.61 21.72
C VAL A 160 -10.79 -1.32 22.72
N LEU A 161 -10.28 -2.28 23.50
CA LEU A 161 -11.06 -3.01 24.50
C LEU A 161 -11.54 -2.10 25.65
N ARG A 162 -10.67 -1.21 26.14
CA ARG A 162 -11.03 -0.23 27.18
C ARG A 162 -12.08 0.76 26.67
N GLN A 163 -11.96 1.21 25.43
CA GLN A 163 -12.96 2.07 24.78
C GLN A 163 -14.30 1.33 24.65
N ARG A 164 -14.29 0.12 24.12
CA ARG A 164 -15.48 -0.71 23.96
C ARG A 164 -16.18 -0.98 25.29
N LYS A 165 -15.43 -1.22 26.37
CA LYS A 165 -15.99 -1.34 27.73
C LYS A 165 -16.72 -0.06 28.16
N ARG A 166 -16.10 1.11 27.98
CA ARG A 166 -16.72 2.40 28.31
C ARG A 166 -18.01 2.62 27.51
N GLU A 167 -18.01 2.29 26.23
CA GLU A 167 -19.19 2.38 25.37
C GLU A 167 -20.31 1.47 25.86
N PHE A 168 -20.01 0.21 26.20
CA PHE A 168 -20.98 -0.72 26.78
C PHE A 168 -21.59 -0.19 28.09
N ASP A 169 -20.76 0.34 28.98
CA ASP A 169 -21.23 0.89 30.26
C ASP A 169 -22.14 2.12 30.06
N ILE A 170 -21.81 2.97 29.08
CA ILE A 170 -22.63 4.12 28.69
C ILE A 170 -23.94 3.65 28.05
N MET A 171 -23.91 2.71 27.11
CA MET A 171 -25.12 2.17 26.46
C MET A 171 -26.07 1.54 27.49
N LYS A 172 -25.54 0.78 28.45
CA LYS A 172 -26.32 0.22 29.57
C LYS A 172 -26.97 1.32 30.41
N ARG A 173 -26.22 2.37 30.75
CA ARG A 173 -26.73 3.52 31.51
C ARG A 173 -27.83 4.26 30.77
N LEU A 174 -27.67 4.43 29.45
CA LEU A 174 -28.62 5.11 28.57
C LEU A 174 -29.78 4.21 28.10
N LYS A 175 -29.77 2.91 28.47
CA LYS A 175 -30.74 1.90 28.02
C LYS A 175 -30.81 1.78 26.49
N LEU A 176 -29.66 1.92 25.82
CA LEU A 176 -29.53 1.71 24.38
C LEU A 176 -29.34 0.22 24.06
N PRO A 177 -29.78 -0.26 22.88
CA PRO A 177 -29.55 -1.64 22.46
C PRO A 177 -28.06 -1.92 22.32
N LEU A 178 -27.61 -3.08 22.82
CA LEU A 178 -26.21 -3.48 22.77
C LEU A 178 -25.86 -4.09 21.39
N PRO A 179 -24.68 -3.78 20.83
CA PRO A 179 -24.19 -4.40 19.60
C PRO A 179 -24.15 -5.93 19.75
N GLY A 180 -24.73 -6.66 18.79
CA GLY A 180 -24.82 -8.12 18.80
C GLY A 180 -26.01 -8.73 19.57
N ALA A 181 -26.84 -7.91 20.24
CA ALA A 181 -28.05 -8.40 20.93
C ALA A 181 -29.21 -8.75 19.96
N ASN A 182 -29.12 -8.34 18.69
CA ASN A 182 -30.06 -8.71 17.63
C ASN A 182 -29.31 -9.44 16.51
N THR A 183 -28.93 -10.70 16.71
CA THR A 183 -28.55 -11.57 15.60
C THR A 183 -29.82 -12.19 15.00
N GLN A 184 -30.48 -11.47 14.09
CA GLN A 184 -31.22 -12.16 13.03
C GLN A 184 -30.19 -12.74 12.07
N GLN A 185 -30.22 -14.05 11.92
CA GLN A 185 -29.38 -14.82 11.01
C GLN A 185 -29.54 -14.31 9.57
N THR A 186 -28.52 -13.64 9.05
CA THR A 186 -28.35 -13.47 7.61
C THR A 186 -27.66 -14.73 7.07
N ALA A 187 -28.34 -15.37 6.10
CA ALA A 187 -27.90 -16.57 5.40
C ALA A 187 -26.52 -16.38 4.72
N PRO A 188 -25.74 -17.45 4.52
CA PRO A 188 -24.44 -17.34 3.86
C PRO A 188 -24.63 -16.85 2.41
N ALA A 189 -23.97 -15.73 2.09
CA ALA A 189 -23.80 -15.27 0.73
C ALA A 189 -23.03 -16.34 -0.07
N ALA A 190 -23.54 -16.66 -1.26
CA ALA A 190 -22.92 -17.56 -2.22
C ALA A 190 -21.50 -17.08 -2.57
N PRO A 191 -20.58 -17.98 -2.97
CA PRO A 191 -19.28 -17.56 -3.46
C PRO A 191 -19.47 -16.75 -4.74
N GLU A 192 -19.14 -15.46 -4.67
CA GLU A 192 -18.91 -14.66 -5.88
C GLU A 192 -17.65 -15.21 -6.55
N GLU A 193 -17.81 -15.69 -7.78
CA GLU A 193 -16.71 -16.04 -8.67
C GLU A 193 -15.84 -14.79 -8.90
N ASP A 194 -14.51 -14.96 -8.86
CA ASP A 194 -13.55 -13.93 -9.23
C ASP A 194 -13.70 -13.60 -10.73
N GLU A 195 -14.57 -12.66 -11.10
CA GLU A 195 -14.54 -12.03 -12.42
C GLU A 195 -13.42 -10.98 -12.49
N ASP A 196 -12.17 -11.45 -12.51
CA ASP A 196 -11.04 -10.71 -13.08
C ASP A 196 -10.70 -11.36 -14.44
N GLY A 197 -11.63 -11.26 -15.39
CA GLY A 197 -11.42 -11.58 -16.80
C GLY A 197 -11.10 -10.30 -17.59
N PRO A 198 -10.14 -10.30 -18.54
CA PRO A 198 -9.83 -9.09 -19.29
C PRO A 198 -10.95 -8.78 -20.29
N GLU A 199 -11.68 -7.68 -20.11
CA GLU A 199 -12.49 -7.07 -21.16
C GLU A 199 -11.57 -6.60 -22.30
N ASN A 200 -11.38 -7.47 -23.28
CA ASN A 200 -10.74 -7.14 -24.54
C ASN A 200 -11.80 -6.58 -25.50
N ASN A 201 -12.18 -5.31 -25.33
CA ASN A 201 -12.86 -4.57 -26.38
C ASN A 201 -11.83 -3.78 -27.19
N LYS A 202 -11.28 -4.42 -28.21
CA LYS A 202 -10.75 -3.70 -29.38
C LYS A 202 -11.89 -3.50 -30.37
N GLU A 203 -12.00 -2.24 -30.76
CA GLU A 203 -12.91 -1.63 -31.72
C GLU A 203 -12.93 -2.33 -33.08
N GLU A 204 -14.10 -2.30 -33.74
CA GLU A 204 -14.20 -2.10 -35.18
C GLU A 204 -14.19 -0.61 -35.50
#